data_AF-A0AAU9JXI1-F1
#
_entry.id   AF-A0AAU9JXI1-F1
#
_cell.length_a   1.000
_cell.length_b   1.000
_cell.length_c   1.000
_cell.angle_alpha   90.00
_cell.angle_beta   90.00
_cell.angle_gamma   90.00
#
_symmetry.space_group_name_H-M   'P 1'
#
loop_
_entity.id
_entity.type
_entity.pdbx_description
1 polymer ?
#
loop_
_entity_poly.entity_id
_entity_poly.type
_entity_poly.pdbx_seq_one_letter_code
_entity_poly.pdbx_strand_id
1 'polypeptide(L)'
;MAQLLKAEKKIRNKENRESTRPHTVMEFEKALLTSPRSSFLWIHYAAMLIETQGPDSGRELLKRAISKLDPTEEREKLNLHLALINLESHYGDSDSFDDSIEQALLTNNPELIYRHKAKKQIDKGNFEEAEETLNYICKKFNKSIENWALLCKFFLKDKKDEDGFKEAMRRGLQSTDNSIELKKRIAVMEYEYGSQERGRTIFETLIADKPNRADLWRVYIGMEIKYNTHEQVNELFEKVLTVKLSRSNLENFEKMHQDYQSKIKNKN
;
A
#
# COMPACT_ATOMS: atom_id res chain seq x y z
N MET A 1 -26.26 23.54 19.93
CA MET A 1 -26.85 23.74 18.59
C MET A 1 -25.82 23.79 17.45
N ALA A 2 -24.73 24.59 17.53
CA ALA A 2 -23.79 24.74 16.40
C ALA A 2 -23.00 23.47 16.00
N GLN A 3 -22.79 22.53 16.93
CA GLN A 3 -22.14 21.24 16.65
C GLN A 3 -23.10 20.23 16.00
N LEU A 4 -24.39 20.26 16.37
CA LEU A 4 -25.45 19.47 15.74
C LEU A 4 -25.68 19.91 14.27
N LEU A 5 -25.74 21.21 14.00
CA LEU A 5 -25.84 21.76 12.63
C LEU A 5 -24.63 21.45 11.74
N LYS A 6 -23.42 21.31 12.32
CA LYS A 6 -22.21 20.88 11.58
C LYS A 6 -22.23 19.38 11.28
N ALA A 7 -22.76 18.57 12.18
CA ALA A 7 -22.94 17.13 11.97
C ALA A 7 -24.04 16.87 10.91
N GLU A 8 -25.16 17.58 10.96
CA GLU A 8 -26.23 17.54 9.97
C GLU A 8 -25.76 17.97 8.58
N LYS A 9 -24.97 19.05 8.47
CA LYS A 9 -24.35 19.45 7.19
C LYS A 9 -23.35 18.42 6.66
N LYS A 10 -22.63 17.72 7.54
CA LYS A 10 -21.71 16.64 7.14
C LYS A 10 -22.44 15.39 6.67
N ILE A 11 -23.53 15.02 7.35
CA ILE A 11 -24.39 13.89 6.99
C ILE A 11 -25.11 14.22 5.68
N ARG A 12 -25.73 15.40 5.56
CA ARG A 12 -26.38 15.87 4.33
C ARG A 12 -25.42 16.05 3.15
N ASN A 13 -24.15 16.41 3.39
CA ASN A 13 -23.12 16.44 2.34
C ASN A 13 -22.58 15.04 2.00
N LYS A 14 -22.68 14.06 2.89
CA LYS A 14 -22.39 12.65 2.61
C LYS A 14 -23.53 12.02 1.82
N GLU A 15 -24.77 12.23 2.26
CA GLU A 15 -26.00 11.81 1.58
C GLU A 15 -26.13 12.48 0.21
N ASN A 16 -25.84 13.78 0.07
CA ASN A 16 -25.77 14.43 -1.26
C ASN A 16 -24.65 13.86 -2.14
N ARG A 17 -23.52 13.42 -1.58
CA ARG A 17 -22.43 12.81 -2.35
C ARG A 17 -22.72 11.36 -2.76
N GLU A 18 -23.65 10.69 -2.10
CA GLU A 18 -24.17 9.38 -2.48
C GLU A 18 -25.34 9.53 -3.45
N SER A 19 -26.19 10.55 -3.30
CA SER A 19 -27.34 10.83 -4.19
C SER A 19 -26.99 11.61 -5.48
N THR A 20 -25.75 12.12 -5.63
CA THR A 20 -25.28 12.77 -6.87
C THR A 20 -24.25 11.93 -7.63
N ARG A 21 -24.03 10.66 -7.28
CA ARG A 21 -23.22 9.79 -8.13
C ARG A 21 -24.02 9.45 -9.37
N PRO A 22 -23.47 9.63 -10.57
CA PRO A 22 -24.12 9.14 -11.76
C PRO A 22 -24.36 7.63 -11.66
N HIS A 23 -25.56 7.19 -12.01
CA HIS A 23 -25.94 5.78 -12.05
C HIS A 23 -26.36 5.34 -13.46
N THR A 24 -26.67 6.28 -14.34
CA THR A 24 -27.02 6.00 -15.74
C THR A 24 -25.97 6.53 -16.71
N VAL A 25 -25.93 5.95 -17.91
CA VAL A 25 -25.10 6.42 -19.04
C VAL A 25 -25.25 7.94 -19.24
N MET A 26 -26.49 8.45 -19.26
CA MET A 26 -26.77 9.86 -19.49
C MET A 26 -26.20 10.77 -18.39
N GLU A 27 -26.29 10.34 -17.12
CA GLU A 27 -25.73 11.09 -16.00
C GLU A 27 -24.19 11.10 -16.04
N PHE A 28 -23.56 9.99 -16.40
CA PHE A 28 -22.10 9.91 -16.54
C PHE A 28 -21.60 10.80 -17.69
N GLU A 29 -22.25 10.75 -18.86
CA GLU A 29 -21.89 11.62 -19.99
C GLU A 29 -22.07 13.10 -19.62
N LYS A 30 -23.15 13.47 -18.91
CA LYS A 30 -23.35 14.84 -18.42
C LYS A 30 -22.28 15.28 -17.40
N ALA A 31 -21.90 14.38 -16.49
CA ALA A 31 -20.85 14.66 -15.52
C ALA A 31 -19.48 14.85 -16.21
N LEU A 32 -19.18 14.04 -17.23
CA LEU A 32 -17.97 14.13 -18.02
C LEU A 32 -17.90 15.39 -18.89
N LEU A 33 -19.03 15.97 -19.31
CA LEU A 33 -19.03 17.30 -19.93
C LEU A 33 -18.49 18.39 -18.99
N THR A 34 -18.78 18.25 -17.69
CA THR A 34 -18.35 19.23 -16.68
C THR A 34 -16.95 18.93 -16.15
N SER A 35 -16.55 17.66 -16.13
CA SER A 35 -15.27 17.21 -15.56
C SER A 35 -14.62 16.13 -16.43
N PRO A 36 -14.22 16.47 -17.67
CA PRO A 36 -13.77 15.49 -18.67
C PRO A 36 -12.46 14.80 -18.31
N ARG A 37 -11.68 15.39 -17.39
CA ARG A 37 -10.37 14.89 -16.97
C ARG A 37 -10.41 13.94 -15.77
N SER A 38 -11.58 13.74 -15.17
CA SER A 38 -11.69 12.95 -13.94
C SER A 38 -11.62 11.46 -14.23
N SER A 39 -10.46 10.83 -13.98
CA SER A 39 -10.29 9.37 -14.02
C SER A 39 -11.28 8.67 -13.10
N PHE A 40 -11.64 9.28 -11.97
CA PHE A 40 -12.67 8.76 -11.07
C PHE A 40 -14.01 8.56 -11.79
N LEU A 41 -14.50 9.58 -12.52
CA LEU A 41 -15.77 9.48 -13.26
C LEU A 41 -15.68 8.44 -14.38
N TRP A 42 -14.58 8.44 -15.14
CA TRP A 42 -14.35 7.46 -16.20
C TRP A 42 -14.31 6.01 -15.69
N ILE A 43 -13.64 5.76 -14.57
CA ILE A 43 -13.51 4.41 -13.98
C ILE A 43 -14.86 3.94 -13.44
N HIS A 44 -15.64 4.80 -12.77
CA HIS A 44 -16.97 4.43 -12.28
C HIS A 44 -17.95 4.19 -13.42
N TYR A 45 -17.84 4.99 -14.49
CA TYR A 45 -18.62 4.76 -15.70
C TYR A 45 -18.25 3.41 -16.33
N ALA A 46 -16.95 3.10 -16.44
CA ALA A 46 -16.49 1.81 -16.96
C ALA A 46 -17.01 0.65 -16.11
N ALA A 47 -16.95 0.74 -14.78
CA ALA A 47 -17.49 -0.28 -13.88
C ALA A 47 -19.00 -0.53 -14.12
N MET A 48 -19.80 0.52 -14.22
CA MET A 48 -21.24 0.40 -14.53
C MET A 48 -21.49 -0.23 -15.90
N LEU A 49 -20.69 0.12 -16.93
CA LEU A 49 -20.79 -0.52 -18.24
C LEU A 49 -20.41 -2.00 -18.19
N ILE A 50 -19.39 -2.37 -17.41
CA ILE A 50 -19.00 -3.78 -17.23
C ILE A 50 -20.14 -4.59 -16.62
N GLU A 51 -20.80 -4.04 -15.59
CA GLU A 51 -21.92 -4.69 -14.91
C GLU A 51 -23.17 -4.84 -15.80
N THR A 52 -23.43 -3.87 -16.68
CA THR A 52 -24.68 -3.82 -17.47
C THR A 52 -24.55 -4.35 -18.90
N GLN A 53 -23.37 -4.20 -19.51
CA GLN A 53 -23.12 -4.45 -20.94
C GLN A 53 -21.91 -5.36 -21.18
N GLY A 54 -21.15 -5.71 -20.13
CA GLY A 54 -20.02 -6.62 -20.21
C GLY A 54 -18.65 -5.93 -20.35
N PRO A 55 -17.56 -6.70 -20.26
CA PRO A 55 -16.19 -6.19 -20.16
C PRO A 55 -15.73 -5.40 -21.38
N ASP A 56 -16.21 -5.75 -22.58
CA ASP A 56 -15.83 -5.10 -23.83
C ASP A 56 -16.22 -3.62 -23.85
N SER A 57 -17.42 -3.28 -23.40
CA SER A 57 -17.88 -1.89 -23.30
C SER A 57 -17.06 -1.08 -22.30
N GLY A 58 -16.67 -1.69 -21.17
CA GLY A 58 -15.76 -1.06 -20.20
C GLY A 58 -14.37 -0.80 -20.78
N ARG A 59 -13.83 -1.77 -21.54
CA ARG A 59 -12.53 -1.68 -22.20
C ARG A 59 -12.51 -0.54 -23.23
N GLU A 60 -13.51 -0.48 -24.10
CA GLU A 60 -13.64 0.59 -25.10
C GLU A 60 -13.73 1.97 -24.44
N LEU A 61 -14.51 2.08 -23.36
CA LEU A 61 -14.65 3.33 -22.62
C LEU A 61 -13.32 3.79 -22.01
N LEU A 62 -12.56 2.88 -21.38
CA LEU A 62 -11.26 3.19 -20.79
C LEU A 62 -10.24 3.59 -21.86
N LYS A 63 -10.19 2.87 -23.00
CA LYS A 63 -9.34 3.25 -24.15
C LYS A 63 -9.70 4.63 -24.70
N ARG A 64 -11.00 4.96 -24.80
CA ARG A 64 -11.50 6.28 -25.18
C ARG A 64 -11.09 7.37 -24.17
N ALA A 65 -11.13 7.06 -22.88
CA ALA A 65 -10.73 8.01 -21.85
C ALA A 65 -9.23 8.30 -21.91
N ILE A 66 -8.40 7.27 -22.09
CA ILE A 66 -6.94 7.39 -22.21
C ILE A 66 -6.54 8.23 -23.43
N SER A 67 -7.21 8.06 -24.58
CA SER A 67 -6.90 8.82 -25.79
C SER A 67 -7.33 10.29 -25.73
N LYS A 68 -8.35 10.62 -24.91
CA LYS A 68 -8.84 12.00 -24.73
C LYS A 68 -8.02 12.81 -23.74
N LEU A 69 -7.38 12.16 -22.77
CA LEU A 69 -6.63 12.87 -21.73
C LEU A 69 -5.29 13.38 -22.25
N ASP A 70 -4.98 14.63 -21.87
CA ASP A 70 -3.71 15.26 -22.16
C ASP A 70 -2.57 14.48 -21.47
N PRO A 71 -1.43 14.23 -22.15
CA PRO A 71 -0.28 13.56 -21.54
C PRO A 71 0.26 14.22 -20.26
N THR A 72 0.04 15.52 -20.05
CA THR A 72 0.42 16.25 -18.84
C THR A 72 -0.41 15.85 -17.61
N GLU A 73 -1.57 15.23 -17.81
CA GLU A 73 -2.44 14.73 -16.73
C GLU A 73 -1.95 13.36 -16.22
N GLU A 74 -0.68 13.30 -15.80
CA GLU A 74 0.05 12.06 -15.48
C GLU A 74 -0.71 11.16 -14.49
N ARG A 75 -1.29 11.77 -13.44
CA ARG A 75 -2.03 11.04 -12.40
C ARG A 75 -3.32 10.44 -12.93
N GLU A 76 -4.11 11.20 -13.69
CA GLU A 76 -5.39 10.75 -14.21
C GLU A 76 -5.18 9.66 -15.26
N LYS A 77 -4.15 9.83 -16.11
CA LYS A 77 -3.76 8.84 -17.10
C LYS A 77 -3.27 7.54 -16.47
N LEU A 78 -2.41 7.62 -15.44
CA LEU A 78 -2.00 6.45 -14.67
C LEU A 78 -3.21 5.69 -14.12
N ASN A 79 -4.14 6.38 -13.47
CA ASN A 79 -5.33 5.73 -12.89
C ASN A 79 -6.13 4.97 -13.94
N LEU A 80 -6.31 5.53 -15.14
CA LEU A 80 -7.03 4.85 -16.23
C LEU A 80 -6.28 3.63 -16.76
N HIS A 81 -4.97 3.73 -16.95
CA HIS A 81 -4.17 2.57 -17.34
C HIS A 81 -4.21 1.47 -16.29
N LEU A 82 -4.10 1.81 -14.99
CA LEU A 82 -4.24 0.81 -13.92
C LEU A 82 -5.62 0.16 -13.89
N ALA A 83 -6.68 0.92 -14.19
CA ALA A 83 -8.04 0.40 -14.33
C ALA A 83 -8.17 -0.55 -15.53
N LEU A 84 -7.59 -0.19 -16.67
CA LEU A 84 -7.55 -1.05 -17.86
C LEU A 84 -6.78 -2.34 -17.60
N ILE A 85 -5.59 -2.26 -16.98
CA ILE A 85 -4.80 -3.43 -16.59
C ILE A 85 -5.59 -4.33 -15.64
N ASN A 86 -6.34 -3.76 -14.68
CA ASN A 86 -7.20 -4.55 -13.79
C ASN A 86 -8.33 -5.25 -14.56
N LEU A 87 -8.93 -4.57 -15.54
CA LEU A 87 -9.97 -5.13 -16.39
C LEU A 87 -9.42 -6.33 -17.19
N GLU A 88 -8.29 -6.18 -17.89
CA GLU A 88 -7.71 -7.29 -18.65
C GLU A 88 -7.20 -8.41 -17.74
N SER A 89 -6.67 -8.06 -16.56
CA SER A 89 -6.30 -9.07 -15.57
C SER A 89 -7.50 -9.93 -15.15
N HIS A 90 -8.70 -9.36 -15.05
CA HIS A 90 -9.87 -10.09 -14.57
C HIS A 90 -10.69 -10.76 -15.69
N TYR A 91 -10.87 -10.10 -16.82
CA TYR A 91 -11.76 -10.52 -17.91
C TYR A 91 -11.04 -10.84 -19.22
N GLY A 92 -9.77 -10.44 -19.36
CA GLY A 92 -8.96 -10.67 -20.56
C GLY A 92 -8.15 -11.96 -20.50
N ASP A 93 -7.32 -12.13 -21.51
CA ASP A 93 -6.32 -13.19 -21.66
C ASP A 93 -4.89 -12.66 -21.40
N SER A 94 -3.87 -13.51 -21.60
CA SER A 94 -2.47 -13.13 -21.39
C SER A 94 -2.03 -12.01 -22.33
N ASP A 95 -2.41 -12.10 -23.60
CA ASP A 95 -1.98 -11.18 -24.65
C ASP A 95 -2.56 -9.78 -24.41
N SER A 96 -3.88 -9.70 -24.15
CA SER A 96 -4.54 -8.43 -23.82
C SER A 96 -4.02 -7.81 -22.52
N PHE A 97 -3.66 -8.62 -21.53
CA PHE A 97 -3.02 -8.15 -20.31
C PHE A 97 -1.65 -7.53 -20.60
N ASP A 98 -0.77 -8.23 -21.32
CA ASP A 98 0.56 -7.72 -21.65
C ASP A 98 0.50 -6.50 -22.57
N ASP A 99 -0.39 -6.49 -23.56
CA ASP A 99 -0.66 -5.32 -24.40
C ASP A 99 -1.06 -4.10 -23.54
N SER A 100 -1.94 -4.28 -22.55
CA SER A 100 -2.35 -3.19 -21.66
C SER A 100 -1.18 -2.63 -20.83
N ILE A 101 -0.23 -3.49 -20.46
CA ILE A 101 1.01 -3.10 -19.77
C ILE A 101 1.90 -2.30 -20.71
N GLU A 102 2.15 -2.80 -21.92
CA GLU A 102 2.98 -2.12 -22.91
C GLU A 102 2.44 -0.72 -23.21
N GLN A 103 1.12 -0.59 -23.44
CA GLN A 103 0.49 0.70 -23.66
C GLN A 103 0.62 1.64 -22.46
N ALA A 104 0.55 1.11 -21.24
CA ALA A 104 0.76 1.90 -20.03
C ALA A 104 2.21 2.40 -19.89
N LEU A 105 3.19 1.58 -20.28
CA LEU A 105 4.61 1.93 -20.23
C LEU A 105 5.01 3.05 -21.19
N LEU A 106 4.26 3.25 -22.29
CA LEU A 106 4.54 4.31 -23.26
C LEU A 106 4.33 5.72 -22.70
N THR A 107 3.46 5.88 -21.70
CA THR A 107 3.00 7.21 -21.26
C THR A 107 3.07 7.43 -19.75
N ASN A 108 3.43 6.42 -18.95
CA ASN A 108 3.47 6.51 -17.50
C ASN A 108 4.84 6.12 -16.94
N ASN A 109 5.07 6.44 -15.67
CA ASN A 109 6.28 6.02 -14.96
C ASN A 109 6.38 4.47 -14.95
N PRO A 110 7.43 3.89 -15.56
CA PRO A 110 7.56 2.44 -15.67
C PRO A 110 7.57 1.72 -14.33
N GLU A 111 8.15 2.31 -13.29
CA GLU A 111 8.25 1.71 -11.96
C GLU A 111 6.87 1.44 -11.36
N LEU A 112 5.91 2.36 -11.53
CA LEU A 112 4.55 2.21 -11.03
C LEU A 112 3.77 1.13 -11.78
N ILE A 113 3.96 1.06 -13.11
CA ILE A 113 3.29 0.05 -13.94
C ILE A 113 3.81 -1.35 -13.60
N TYR A 114 5.13 -1.54 -13.52
CA TYR A 114 5.70 -2.85 -13.17
C TYR A 114 5.36 -3.28 -11.74
N ARG A 115 5.29 -2.36 -10.77
CA ARG A 115 4.78 -2.68 -9.42
C ARG A 115 3.35 -3.22 -9.48
N HIS A 116 2.50 -2.59 -10.29
CA HIS A 116 1.12 -3.05 -10.46
C HIS A 116 1.04 -4.39 -11.21
N LYS A 117 1.86 -4.59 -12.25
CA LYS A 117 1.99 -5.90 -12.94
C LYS A 117 2.35 -7.01 -11.97
N ALA A 118 3.42 -6.82 -11.17
CA ALA A 118 3.84 -7.80 -10.17
C ALA A 118 2.73 -8.11 -9.17
N LYS A 119 2.00 -7.09 -8.69
CA LYS A 119 0.85 -7.30 -7.81
C LYS A 119 -0.23 -8.16 -8.46
N LYS A 120 -0.59 -7.90 -9.73
CA LYS A 120 -1.59 -8.69 -10.46
C LYS A 120 -1.14 -10.14 -10.66
N GLN A 121 0.14 -10.36 -10.96
CA GLN A 121 0.71 -11.70 -11.12
C GLN A 121 0.66 -12.48 -9.79
N ILE A 122 1.01 -11.84 -8.66
CA ILE A 122 0.88 -12.44 -7.32
C ILE A 122 -0.58 -12.78 -7.02
N ASP A 123 -1.51 -11.85 -7.27
CA ASP A 123 -2.94 -12.07 -7.02
C ASP A 123 -3.50 -13.27 -7.83
N LYS A 124 -2.94 -13.53 -9.02
CA LYS A 124 -3.28 -14.70 -9.87
C LYS A 124 -2.55 -15.99 -9.50
N GLY A 125 -1.52 -15.93 -8.65
CA GLY A 125 -0.67 -17.08 -8.33
C GLY A 125 0.47 -17.34 -9.32
N ASN A 126 0.72 -16.44 -10.27
CA ASN A 126 1.82 -16.53 -11.24
C ASN A 126 3.15 -16.09 -10.59
N PHE A 127 3.64 -16.88 -9.64
CA PHE A 127 4.77 -16.49 -8.79
C PHE A 127 6.10 -16.39 -9.54
N GLU A 128 6.33 -17.22 -10.55
CA GLU A 128 7.58 -17.16 -11.35
C GLU A 128 7.69 -15.83 -12.11
N GLU A 129 6.66 -15.45 -12.85
CA GLU A 129 6.63 -14.18 -13.58
C GLU A 129 6.64 -12.95 -12.63
N ALA A 130 5.98 -13.07 -11.47
CA ALA A 130 6.00 -12.03 -10.45
C ALA A 130 7.42 -11.84 -9.91
N GLU A 131 8.14 -12.93 -9.65
CA GLU A 131 9.52 -12.90 -9.20
C GLU A 131 10.43 -12.24 -10.24
N GLU A 132 10.28 -12.58 -11.51
CA GLU A 132 11.02 -11.95 -12.61
C GLU A 132 10.76 -10.44 -12.67
N THR A 133 9.49 -10.03 -12.59
CA THR A 133 9.08 -8.63 -12.61
C THR A 133 9.63 -7.87 -11.41
N LEU A 134 9.55 -8.44 -10.19
CA LEU A 134 10.08 -7.84 -8.97
C LEU A 134 11.61 -7.72 -8.99
N ASN A 135 12.31 -8.75 -9.47
CA ASN A 135 13.77 -8.70 -9.64
C ASN A 135 14.17 -7.64 -10.67
N TYR A 136 13.45 -7.54 -11.78
CA TYR A 136 13.68 -6.53 -12.81
C TYR A 136 13.58 -5.10 -12.23
N ILE A 137 12.49 -4.78 -11.51
CA ILE A 137 12.35 -3.43 -10.92
C ILE A 137 13.35 -3.15 -9.81
N CYS A 138 13.76 -4.16 -9.02
CA CYS A 138 14.81 -3.99 -8.02
C CYS A 138 16.18 -3.76 -8.68
N LYS A 139 16.45 -4.36 -9.83
CA LYS A 139 17.69 -4.13 -10.59
C LYS A 139 17.69 -2.74 -11.25
N LYS A 140 16.58 -2.39 -11.92
CA LYS A 140 16.44 -1.12 -12.67
C LYS A 140 16.34 0.10 -11.76
N PHE A 141 15.62 -0.01 -10.64
CA PHE A 141 15.38 1.06 -9.68
C PHE A 141 15.97 0.69 -8.31
N ASN A 142 17.28 0.40 -8.29
CA ASN A 142 17.96 -0.23 -7.15
C ASN A 142 17.99 0.58 -5.85
N LYS A 143 17.77 1.90 -5.89
CA LYS A 143 17.65 2.73 -4.68
C LYS A 143 16.22 2.77 -4.10
N SER A 144 15.24 2.17 -4.79
CA SER A 144 13.83 2.18 -4.36
C SER A 144 13.60 1.22 -3.20
N ILE A 145 13.45 1.79 -2.00
CA ILE A 145 13.12 1.03 -0.77
C ILE A 145 11.79 0.28 -0.92
N GLU A 146 10.83 0.85 -1.64
CA GLU A 146 9.53 0.23 -1.88
C GLU A 146 9.67 -1.05 -2.70
N ASN A 147 10.47 -1.05 -3.77
CA ASN A 147 10.65 -2.24 -4.60
C ASN A 147 11.33 -3.37 -3.83
N TRP A 148 12.38 -3.06 -3.06
CA TRP A 148 13.03 -4.07 -2.20
C TRP A 148 12.10 -4.59 -1.11
N ALA A 149 11.29 -3.71 -0.50
CA ALA A 149 10.30 -4.14 0.48
C ALA A 149 9.23 -5.05 -0.15
N LEU A 150 8.80 -4.78 -1.38
CA LEU A 150 7.87 -5.65 -2.12
C LEU A 150 8.49 -7.01 -2.43
N LEU A 151 9.74 -7.05 -2.89
CA LEU A 151 10.45 -8.31 -3.15
C LEU A 151 10.62 -9.15 -1.87
N CYS A 152 11.01 -8.51 -0.76
CA CYS A 152 11.09 -9.19 0.54
C CYS A 152 9.71 -9.72 0.97
N LYS A 153 8.65 -8.91 0.85
CA LYS A 153 7.28 -9.33 1.18
C LYS A 153 6.84 -10.53 0.35
N PHE A 154 7.11 -10.49 -0.96
CA PHE A 154 6.76 -11.55 -1.89
C PHE A 154 7.39 -12.89 -1.47
N PHE A 155 8.70 -12.90 -1.21
CA PHE A 155 9.38 -14.12 -0.76
C PHE A 155 8.88 -14.61 0.60
N LEU A 156 8.66 -13.72 1.56
CA LEU A 156 8.28 -14.11 2.91
C LEU A 156 6.82 -14.58 3.00
N LYS A 157 5.90 -13.85 2.37
CA LYS A 157 4.46 -14.04 2.51
C LYS A 157 3.88 -14.95 1.42
N ASP A 158 4.19 -14.63 0.17
CA ASP A 158 3.47 -15.17 -0.98
C ASP A 158 4.13 -16.48 -1.47
N LYS A 159 5.44 -16.45 -1.73
CA LYS A 159 6.22 -17.63 -2.14
C LYS A 159 6.64 -18.53 -0.97
N LYS A 160 6.72 -17.97 0.25
CA LYS A 160 7.23 -18.63 1.47
C LYS A 160 8.61 -19.27 1.29
N ASP A 161 9.49 -18.53 0.61
CA ASP A 161 10.84 -18.92 0.26
C ASP A 161 11.83 -18.15 1.13
N GLU A 162 12.34 -18.82 2.15
CA GLU A 162 13.20 -18.26 3.19
C GLU A 162 14.57 -17.84 2.64
N ASP A 163 15.12 -18.60 1.69
CA ASP A 163 16.43 -18.28 1.10
C ASP A 163 16.31 -17.14 0.10
N GLY A 164 15.22 -17.10 -0.69
CA GLY A 164 14.87 -15.96 -1.53
C GLY A 164 14.69 -14.68 -0.71
N PHE A 165 14.02 -14.77 0.45
CA PHE A 165 13.85 -13.65 1.37
C PHE A 165 15.19 -13.12 1.91
N LYS A 166 16.07 -14.00 2.40
CA LYS A 166 17.40 -13.61 2.91
C LYS A 166 18.24 -12.91 1.83
N GLU A 167 18.23 -13.44 0.62
CA GLU A 167 18.98 -12.85 -0.49
C GLU A 167 18.40 -11.50 -0.93
N ALA A 168 17.07 -11.37 -1.00
CA ALA A 168 16.40 -10.11 -1.28
C ALA A 168 16.71 -9.04 -0.21
N MET A 169 16.69 -9.41 1.07
CA MET A 169 17.08 -8.53 2.17
C MET A 169 18.54 -8.08 2.04
N ARG A 170 19.48 -9.01 1.81
CA ARG A 170 20.90 -8.70 1.67
C ARG A 170 21.16 -7.72 0.52
N ARG A 171 20.60 -8.03 -0.66
CA ARG A 171 20.73 -7.17 -1.85
C ARG A 171 20.06 -5.82 -1.66
N GLY A 172 18.89 -5.78 -1.03
CA GLY A 172 18.15 -4.55 -0.79
C GLY A 172 18.86 -3.61 0.18
N LEU A 173 19.40 -4.15 1.27
CA LEU A 173 20.20 -3.36 2.23
C LEU A 173 21.49 -2.85 1.60
N GLN A 174 22.18 -3.67 0.79
CA GLN A 174 23.35 -3.22 0.06
C GLN A 174 23.00 -2.11 -0.94
N SER A 175 21.92 -2.28 -1.69
CA SER A 175 21.53 -1.32 -2.73
C SER A 175 21.02 0.00 -2.14
N THR A 176 20.38 -0.03 -0.97
CA THR A 176 19.80 1.15 -0.30
C THR A 176 20.69 1.74 0.81
N ASP A 177 21.99 1.45 0.77
CA ASP A 177 22.99 1.99 1.70
C ASP A 177 22.63 1.75 3.18
N ASN A 178 22.16 0.53 3.49
CA ASN A 178 21.71 0.10 4.81
C ASN A 178 20.55 0.92 5.40
N SER A 179 19.63 1.39 4.54
CA SER A 179 18.46 2.20 4.91
C SER A 179 17.71 1.68 6.15
N ILE A 180 17.57 2.55 7.15
CA ILE A 180 16.77 2.31 8.37
C ILE A 180 15.30 2.05 8.01
N GLU A 181 14.77 2.72 6.99
CA GLU A 181 13.38 2.56 6.55
C GLU A 181 13.15 1.15 5.98
N LEU A 182 14.10 0.62 5.20
CA LEU A 182 14.00 -0.75 4.69
C LEU A 182 14.05 -1.77 5.83
N LYS A 183 14.99 -1.63 6.77
CA LYS A 183 15.09 -2.50 7.96
C LYS A 183 13.81 -2.48 8.78
N LYS A 184 13.23 -1.30 9.01
CA LYS A 184 11.95 -1.14 9.72
C LYS A 184 10.82 -1.90 9.01
N ARG A 185 10.71 -1.77 7.68
CA ARG A 185 9.68 -2.49 6.90
C ARG A 185 9.89 -4.01 6.95
N ILE A 186 11.13 -4.49 6.85
CA ILE A 186 11.47 -5.91 6.97
C ILE A 186 11.12 -6.44 8.37
N ALA A 187 11.45 -5.70 9.43
CA ALA A 187 11.07 -6.08 10.79
C ALA A 187 9.56 -6.24 10.93
N VAL A 188 8.77 -5.26 10.45
CA VAL A 188 7.30 -5.36 10.45
C VAL A 188 6.81 -6.61 9.70
N MET A 189 7.37 -6.90 8.52
CA MET A 189 7.00 -8.08 7.73
C MET A 189 7.33 -9.39 8.44
N GLU A 190 8.43 -9.48 9.17
CA GLU A 190 8.80 -10.64 9.98
C GLU A 190 7.78 -10.91 11.10
N TYR A 191 7.25 -9.88 11.77
CA TYR A 191 6.14 -10.08 12.72
C TYR A 191 4.84 -10.51 12.04
N GLU A 192 4.54 -9.94 10.86
CA GLU A 192 3.26 -10.19 10.19
C GLU A 192 3.18 -11.57 9.52
N TYR A 193 4.27 -12.03 8.91
CA TYR A 193 4.29 -13.21 8.04
C TYR A 193 5.42 -14.20 8.35
N GLY A 194 6.43 -13.79 9.10
CA GLY A 194 7.64 -14.56 9.37
C GLY A 194 7.78 -14.96 10.83
N SER A 195 8.96 -14.73 11.40
CA SER A 195 9.24 -14.98 12.82
C SER A 195 9.26 -13.68 13.62
N GLN A 196 8.44 -13.62 14.67
CA GLN A 196 8.41 -12.51 15.61
C GLN A 196 9.77 -12.29 16.28
N GLU A 197 10.53 -13.37 16.57
CA GLU A 197 11.89 -13.28 17.13
C GLU A 197 12.87 -12.60 16.16
N ARG A 198 12.75 -12.86 14.86
CA ARG A 198 13.58 -12.20 13.84
C ARG A 198 13.21 -10.73 13.72
N GLY A 199 11.91 -10.42 13.67
CA GLY A 199 11.42 -9.04 13.70
C GLY A 199 11.94 -8.27 14.92
N ARG A 200 11.89 -8.92 16.09
CA ARG A 200 12.42 -8.38 17.35
C ARG A 200 13.91 -8.11 17.27
N THR A 201 14.69 -9.08 16.81
CA THR A 201 16.14 -8.96 16.63
C THR A 201 16.51 -7.75 15.75
N ILE A 202 15.76 -7.53 14.66
CA ILE A 202 15.97 -6.38 13.78
C ILE A 202 15.64 -5.07 14.51
N PHE A 203 14.50 -4.99 15.21
CA PHE A 203 14.16 -3.78 15.97
C PHE A 203 15.14 -3.48 17.10
N GLU A 204 15.56 -4.50 17.85
CA GLU A 204 16.59 -4.39 18.89
C GLU A 204 17.89 -3.80 18.33
N THR A 205 18.32 -4.27 17.16
CA THR A 205 19.49 -3.72 16.46
C THR A 205 19.26 -2.25 16.06
N LEU A 206 18.06 -1.91 15.58
CA LEU A 206 17.71 -0.55 15.16
C LEU A 206 17.69 0.44 16.32
N ILE A 207 17.09 0.07 17.46
CA ILE A 207 17.04 0.93 18.64
C ILE A 207 18.40 1.03 19.35
N ALA A 208 19.26 0.00 19.24
CA ALA A 208 20.63 0.08 19.74
C ALA A 208 21.48 1.08 18.92
N ASP A 209 21.33 1.09 17.59
CA ASP A 209 22.05 2.03 16.71
C ASP A 209 21.47 3.46 16.77
N LYS A 210 20.14 3.60 16.91
CA LYS A 210 19.43 4.89 16.93
C LYS A 210 18.46 5.00 18.11
N PRO A 211 18.96 5.02 19.36
CA PRO A 211 18.10 5.00 20.55
C PRO A 211 17.14 6.18 20.63
N ASN A 212 17.54 7.36 20.15
CA ASN A 212 16.74 8.57 20.26
C ASN A 212 15.63 8.70 19.18
N ARG A 213 15.49 7.72 18.27
CA ARG A 213 14.48 7.71 17.21
C ARG A 213 13.15 7.15 17.73
N ALA A 214 12.33 8.04 18.31
CA ALA A 214 11.03 7.68 18.88
C ALA A 214 10.07 7.01 17.88
N ASP A 215 10.19 7.26 16.57
CA ASP A 215 9.40 6.58 15.55
C ASP A 215 9.68 5.06 15.49
N LEU A 216 10.93 4.63 15.71
CA LEU A 216 11.29 3.20 15.73
C LEU A 216 10.67 2.50 16.93
N TRP A 217 10.77 3.11 18.11
CA TRP A 217 10.15 2.61 19.33
C TRP A 217 8.63 2.46 19.22
N ARG A 218 7.94 3.46 18.65
CA ARG A 218 6.48 3.40 18.46
C ARG A 218 6.05 2.22 17.61
N VAL A 219 6.77 1.97 16.50
CA VAL A 219 6.45 0.84 15.63
C VAL A 219 6.77 -0.47 16.33
N TYR A 220 7.95 -0.59 16.96
CA TYR A 220 8.37 -1.80 17.67
C TYR A 220 7.39 -2.18 18.79
N ILE A 221 7.07 -1.24 19.70
CA ILE A 221 6.07 -1.43 20.76
C ILE A 221 4.72 -1.79 20.17
N GLY A 222 4.31 -1.15 19.07
CA GLY A 222 3.07 -1.49 18.37
C GLY A 222 3.02 -2.93 17.88
N MET A 223 4.13 -3.46 17.37
CA MET A 223 4.24 -4.87 16.96
C MET A 223 4.21 -5.82 18.17
N GLU A 224 4.95 -5.52 19.24
CA GLU A 224 4.93 -6.33 20.47
C GLU A 224 3.52 -6.38 21.10
N ILE A 225 2.83 -5.24 21.18
CA ILE A 225 1.43 -5.17 21.69
C ILE A 225 0.50 -6.09 20.89
N LYS A 226 0.72 -6.20 19.58
CA LYS A 226 -0.16 -6.95 18.68
C LYS A 226 0.08 -8.45 18.72
N TYR A 227 1.31 -8.89 18.95
CA TYR A 227 1.74 -10.26 18.70
C TYR A 227 2.29 -11.03 19.91
N ASN A 228 2.65 -10.34 20.99
CA ASN A 228 3.43 -10.92 22.09
C ASN A 228 2.74 -10.80 23.45
N THR A 229 3.40 -11.38 24.47
CA THR A 229 2.85 -11.44 25.83
C THR A 229 2.91 -10.10 26.54
N HIS A 230 2.06 -9.93 27.55
CA HIS A 230 2.05 -8.72 28.39
C HIS A 230 3.39 -8.45 29.07
N GLU A 231 4.11 -9.51 29.45
CA GLU A 231 5.43 -9.40 30.08
C GLU A 231 6.45 -8.78 29.12
N GLN A 232 6.56 -9.30 27.90
CA GLN A 232 7.47 -8.77 26.87
C GLN A 232 7.17 -7.31 26.51
N VAL A 233 5.88 -6.96 26.42
CA VAL A 233 5.48 -5.58 26.14
C VAL A 233 5.84 -4.65 27.31
N ASN A 234 5.67 -5.10 28.55
CA ASN A 234 6.02 -4.30 29.73
C ASN A 234 7.53 -4.06 29.81
N GLU A 235 8.35 -5.09 29.60
CA GLU A 235 9.81 -4.94 29.56
C GLU A 235 10.24 -3.91 28.51
N LEU A 236 9.59 -3.90 27.34
CA LEU A 236 9.89 -2.94 26.30
C LEU A 236 9.46 -1.50 26.66
N PHE A 237 8.35 -1.34 27.37
CA PHE A 237 7.94 -0.03 27.90
C PHE A 237 8.92 0.48 28.96
N GLU A 238 9.32 -0.35 29.92
CA GLU A 238 10.32 0.02 30.91
C GLU A 238 11.62 0.45 30.22
N LYS A 239 12.04 -0.28 29.18
CA LYS A 239 13.23 0.05 28.40
C LYS A 239 13.12 1.42 27.73
N VAL A 240 12.03 1.73 27.01
CA VAL A 240 11.91 3.03 26.30
C VAL A 240 11.91 4.23 27.25
N LEU A 241 11.38 4.07 28.47
CA LEU A 241 11.33 5.13 29.48
C LEU A 241 12.71 5.47 30.06
N THR A 242 13.69 4.56 29.97
CA THR A 242 15.08 4.84 30.35
C THR A 242 15.89 5.60 29.28
N VAL A 243 15.35 5.72 28.07
CA VAL A 243 16.06 6.34 26.94
C VAL A 243 16.01 7.87 27.04
N LYS A 244 17.12 8.53 26.67
CA LYS A 244 17.21 9.99 26.61
C LYS A 244 16.43 10.59 25.43
N LEU A 245 15.12 10.51 25.48
CA LEU A 245 14.19 11.10 24.52
C LEU A 245 13.77 12.52 24.93
N SER A 246 13.16 13.27 24.00
CA SER A 246 12.55 14.56 24.35
C SER A 246 11.41 14.37 25.33
N ARG A 247 11.16 15.37 26.18
CA ARG A 247 10.07 15.35 27.17
C ARG A 247 8.72 14.98 26.57
N SER A 248 8.37 15.57 25.43
CA SER A 248 7.12 15.24 24.73
C SER A 248 7.06 13.78 24.25
N ASN A 249 8.18 13.19 23.82
CA ASN A 249 8.19 11.78 23.44
C ASN A 249 8.04 10.87 24.66
N LEU A 250 8.72 11.18 25.78
CA LEU A 250 8.57 10.43 27.04
C LEU A 250 7.13 10.48 27.55
N GLU A 251 6.53 11.67 27.65
CA GLU A 251 5.13 11.84 28.07
C GLU A 251 4.16 11.04 27.16
N ASN A 252 4.44 10.96 25.86
CA ASN A 252 3.66 10.14 24.93
C ASN A 252 3.83 8.63 25.19
N PHE A 253 5.03 8.15 25.51
CA PHE A 253 5.28 6.74 25.83
C PHE A 253 4.68 6.36 27.19
N GLU A 254 4.77 7.22 28.20
CA GLU A 254 4.11 7.04 29.50
C GLU A 254 2.59 6.91 29.32
N LYS A 255 1.99 7.82 28.54
CA LYS A 255 0.55 7.74 28.22
C LYS A 255 0.21 6.45 27.47
N MET A 256 1.02 6.07 26.49
CA MET A 256 0.82 4.83 25.73
C MET A 256 0.87 3.60 26.63
N HIS A 257 1.79 3.57 27.61
CA HIS A 257 1.90 2.50 28.60
C HIS A 257 0.69 2.46 29.54
N GLN A 258 0.26 3.62 30.06
CA GLN A 258 -0.95 3.73 30.90
C GLN A 258 -2.22 3.25 30.18
N ASP A 259 -2.39 3.66 28.92
CA ASP A 259 -3.51 3.23 28.08
C ASP A 259 -3.48 1.71 27.85
N TYR A 260 -2.28 1.14 27.67
CA TYR A 260 -2.09 -0.30 27.53
C TYR A 260 -2.44 -1.05 28.82
N GLN A 261 -1.91 -0.63 29.99
CA GLN A 261 -2.23 -1.24 31.28
C GLN A 261 -3.74 -1.21 31.58
N SER A 262 -4.39 -0.08 31.29
CA SER A 262 -5.83 0.10 31.50
C SER A 262 -6.66 -0.88 30.66
N LYS A 263 -6.25 -1.12 29.40
CA LYS A 263 -6.90 -2.10 28.53
C LYS A 263 -6.74 -3.54 29.02
N ILE A 264 -5.61 -3.89 29.61
CA ILE A 264 -5.39 -5.23 30.18
C ILE A 264 -6.26 -5.43 31.42
N LYS A 265 -6.25 -4.44 32.33
CA LYS A 265 -7.06 -4.50 33.55
C LYS A 265 -8.55 -4.65 33.29
N ASN A 266 -9.07 -4.08 32.20
CA ASN A 266 -10.48 -4.19 31.82
C ASN A 266 -10.84 -5.51 31.10
N LYS A 267 -9.85 -6.34 30.75
CA LYS A 267 -10.05 -7.64 30.09
C LYS A 267 -10.00 -8.83 31.05
N ASN A 268 -9.47 -8.63 32.25
CA ASN A 268 -9.45 -9.60 33.35
C ASN A 268 -10.57 -9.29 34.35
#